data_AF-A0A2T4Y4V8-F1
#
_entry.id   AF-A0A2T4Y4V8-F1
#
_cell.length_a   1.000
_cell.length_b   1.000
_cell.length_c   1.000
_cell.angle_alpha   90.00
_cell.angle_beta   90.00
_cell.angle_gamma   90.00
#
_symmetry.space_group_name_H-M   'P 1'
#
loop_
_entity.id
_entity.type
_entity.pdbx_description
1 polymer ?
#
loop_
_entity_poly.entity_id
_entity_poly.type
_entity_poly.pdbx_seq_one_letter_code
_entity_poly.pdbx_strand_id
1 'polypeptide(L)'
;MSAVGLQHLFAMPTLNHYQLHLFSGFEGFKKALHQTNFFSLIYSLSDAREERRNCLAHVRDLAFTHSHIQRIILASDEMEARLISHLSPSRLHGVVSKSLTLEHLQKELVVLLGETLRINDNMLNHWYRSQNRMLSPTERAILRYMSCGYSIPEIAAQLERNIKTIRAHKFNAMVKLGVSSDVGLLDAADILTHLPAREPLNPALSKPTFL
;
A
#
# COMPACT_ATOMS: atom_id res chain seq x y z
N MET A 1 4.22 14.64 9.16
CA MET A 1 3.61 14.82 10.51
C MET A 1 4.52 14.17 11.53
N SER A 2 4.91 14.91 12.57
CA SER A 2 5.74 14.40 13.67
C SER A 2 4.90 13.62 14.68
N ALA A 3 5.55 12.82 15.54
CA ALA A 3 4.91 12.13 16.66
C ALA A 3 4.08 13.07 17.55
N VAL A 4 4.59 14.28 17.77
CA VAL A 4 3.93 15.35 18.53
C VAL A 4 2.63 15.82 17.86
N GLY A 5 2.62 15.93 16.53
CA GLY A 5 1.41 16.31 15.78
C GLY A 5 0.28 15.29 15.92
N LEU A 6 0.61 13.98 15.93
CA LEU A 6 -0.38 12.94 16.18
C LEU A 6 -0.89 12.96 17.63
N GLN A 7 -0.01 13.19 18.61
CA GLN A 7 -0.45 13.32 20.02
C GLN A 7 -1.47 14.44 20.19
N HIS A 8 -1.22 15.61 19.59
CA HIS A 8 -2.19 16.71 19.62
C HIS A 8 -3.51 16.35 18.94
N LEU A 9 -3.47 15.66 17.81
CA LEU A 9 -4.66 15.23 17.08
C LEU A 9 -5.50 14.24 17.92
N PHE A 10 -4.85 13.32 18.64
CA PHE A 10 -5.53 12.37 19.53
C PHE A 10 -5.94 12.97 20.88
N ALA A 11 -5.39 14.12 21.28
CA ALA A 11 -5.85 14.85 22.46
C ALA A 11 -7.18 15.60 22.24
N MET A 12 -7.64 15.73 20.99
CA MET A 12 -8.88 16.44 20.67
C MET A 12 -10.13 15.65 21.11
N PRO A 13 -11.26 16.30 21.42
CA PRO A 13 -12.46 15.65 21.96
C PRO A 13 -13.04 14.51 21.12
N THR A 14 -12.75 14.48 19.81
CA THR A 14 -13.25 13.43 18.90
C THR A 14 -12.44 12.15 18.92
N LEU A 15 -11.23 12.17 19.48
CA LEU A 15 -10.28 11.04 19.46
C LEU A 15 -9.66 10.76 20.85
N ASN A 16 -9.97 11.57 21.86
CA ASN A 16 -9.40 11.46 23.20
C ASN A 16 -9.79 10.17 23.95
N HIS A 17 -10.79 9.44 23.46
CA HIS A 17 -11.17 8.12 23.96
C HIS A 17 -10.25 7.00 23.46
N TYR A 18 -9.35 7.29 22.52
CA TYR A 18 -8.33 6.34 22.07
C TYR A 18 -7.02 6.52 22.82
N GLN A 19 -6.45 5.41 23.28
CA GLN A 19 -5.11 5.40 23.85
C GLN A 19 -4.07 5.28 22.73
N LEU A 20 -3.29 6.35 22.53
CA LEU A 20 -2.25 6.39 21.51
C LEU A 20 -0.92 5.82 22.05
N HIS A 21 -0.38 4.82 21.36
CA HIS A 21 0.97 4.29 21.60
C HIS A 21 1.86 4.59 20.39
N LEU A 22 3.00 5.25 20.64
CA LEU A 22 3.92 5.66 19.59
C LEU A 22 5.19 4.81 19.63
N PHE A 23 5.60 4.36 18.44
CA PHE A 23 6.79 3.56 18.24
C PHE A 23 7.64 4.21 17.14
N SER A 24 8.95 4.28 17.34
CA SER A 24 9.90 4.77 16.32
C SER A 24 10.19 3.74 15.22
N GLY A 25 9.76 2.49 15.40
CA GLY A 25 9.94 1.42 14.41
C GLY A 25 9.03 0.22 14.67
N PHE A 26 8.85 -0.61 13.63
CA PHE A 26 7.90 -1.71 13.66
C PHE A 26 8.27 -2.83 14.66
N GLU A 27 9.57 -3.05 14.91
CA GLU A 27 10.03 -4.03 15.90
C GLU A 27 9.61 -3.67 17.34
N GLY A 28 9.56 -2.38 17.68
CA GLY A 28 9.03 -1.93 18.98
C GLY A 28 7.54 -2.25 19.13
N PHE A 29 6.78 -2.02 18.06
CA PHE A 29 5.36 -2.39 17.99
C PHE A 29 5.16 -3.91 18.11
N LYS A 30 5.94 -4.73 17.41
CA LYS A 30 5.90 -6.20 17.54
C LYS A 30 6.12 -6.67 18.98
N LYS A 31 7.08 -6.09 19.70
CA LYS A 31 7.29 -6.43 21.12
C LYS A 31 6.06 -6.09 21.96
N ALA A 32 5.47 -4.91 21.75
CA ALA A 32 4.28 -4.47 22.47
C ALA A 32 3.03 -5.30 22.16
N LEU A 33 2.90 -5.85 20.94
CA LEU A 33 1.79 -6.73 20.54
C LEU A 33 1.64 -7.96 21.45
N HIS A 34 2.71 -8.43 22.08
CA HIS A 34 2.66 -9.58 23.00
C HIS A 34 2.05 -9.25 24.36
N GLN A 35 2.00 -7.96 24.72
CA GLN A 35 1.60 -7.49 26.05
C GLN A 35 0.31 -6.69 26.03
N THR A 36 0.03 -6.02 24.91
CA THR A 36 -1.10 -5.12 24.74
C THR A 36 -1.89 -5.50 23.50
N ASN A 37 -3.21 -5.59 23.63
CA ASN A 37 -4.09 -5.80 22.50
C ASN A 37 -4.40 -4.46 21.82
N PHE A 38 -3.95 -4.29 20.58
CA PHE A 38 -4.24 -3.12 19.77
C PHE A 38 -5.43 -3.40 18.86
N PHE A 39 -6.34 -2.45 18.72
CA PHE A 39 -7.44 -2.55 17.74
C PHE A 39 -7.06 -1.93 16.38
N SER A 40 -6.11 -0.99 16.35
CA SER A 40 -5.69 -0.28 15.14
C SER A 40 -4.20 0.05 15.14
N LEU A 41 -3.58 -0.06 13.97
CA LEU A 41 -2.24 0.35 13.64
C LEU A 41 -2.30 1.48 12.61
N ILE A 42 -1.68 2.62 12.94
CA ILE A 42 -1.45 3.73 12.02
C ILE A 42 0.04 3.76 11.67
N TYR A 43 0.39 3.33 10.46
CA TYR A 43 1.76 3.32 9.97
C TYR A 43 2.07 4.62 9.22
N SER A 44 3.07 5.38 9.67
CA SER A 44 3.47 6.63 9.02
C SER A 44 4.66 6.39 8.07
N LEU A 45 4.47 6.57 6.77
CA LEU A 45 5.55 6.43 5.79
C LEU A 45 6.54 7.59 5.87
N SER A 46 7.82 7.31 5.70
CA SER A 46 8.77 8.32 5.24
C SER A 46 8.99 8.10 3.75
N ASP A 47 9.29 9.16 2.99
CA ASP A 47 9.41 9.19 1.52
C ASP A 47 10.49 8.22 0.95
N ALA A 48 11.14 7.43 1.80
CA ALA A 48 12.12 6.43 1.44
C ALA A 48 11.49 5.18 0.79
N ARG A 49 12.09 4.73 -0.32
CA ARG A 49 11.71 3.48 -1.02
C ARG A 49 11.75 2.26 -0.10
N GLU A 50 12.77 2.15 0.75
CA GLU A 50 12.91 1.03 1.69
C GLU A 50 11.77 1.00 2.71
N GLU A 51 11.35 2.16 3.22
CA GLU A 51 10.23 2.27 4.16
C GLU A 51 8.90 1.86 3.54
N ARG A 52 8.66 2.19 2.26
CA ARG A 52 7.47 1.70 1.55
C ARG A 52 7.44 0.17 1.46
N ARG A 53 8.58 -0.45 1.13
CA ARG A 53 8.71 -1.91 1.06
C ARG A 53 8.48 -2.55 2.43
N ASN A 54 9.16 -2.04 3.45
CA ASN A 54 9.03 -2.52 4.83
C ASN A 54 7.60 -2.38 5.33
N CYS A 55 6.97 -1.22 5.13
CA CYS A 55 5.58 -0.96 5.48
C CYS A 55 4.64 -2.01 4.87
N LEU A 56 4.71 -2.23 3.55
CA LEU A 56 3.84 -3.21 2.89
C LEU A 56 4.09 -4.64 3.37
N ALA A 57 5.35 -5.01 3.63
CA ALA A 57 5.68 -6.31 4.20
C ALA A 57 5.11 -6.48 5.62
N HIS A 58 5.27 -5.47 6.47
CA HIS A 58 4.80 -5.45 7.86
C HIS A 58 3.28 -5.47 7.97
N VAL A 59 2.59 -4.65 7.20
CA VAL A 59 1.12 -4.63 7.15
C VAL A 59 0.58 -5.97 6.68
N ARG A 60 1.23 -6.58 5.67
CA ARG A 60 0.83 -7.89 5.18
C ARG A 60 1.01 -8.97 6.26
N ASP A 61 2.16 -8.98 6.94
CA ASP A 61 2.43 -9.90 8.04
C ASP A 61 1.39 -9.74 9.16
N LEU A 62 1.04 -8.50 9.49
CA LEU A 62 -0.03 -8.20 10.45
C LEU A 62 -1.39 -8.68 9.98
N ALA A 63 -1.72 -8.53 8.69
CA ALA A 63 -2.99 -9.02 8.14
C ALA A 63 -3.14 -10.55 8.28
N PHE A 64 -2.02 -11.29 8.26
CA PHE A 64 -2.02 -12.74 8.45
C PHE A 64 -2.01 -13.17 9.93
N THR A 65 -1.23 -12.49 10.76
CA THR A 65 -1.04 -12.89 12.18
C THR A 65 -2.09 -12.29 13.11
N HIS A 66 -2.55 -11.08 12.81
CA HIS A 66 -3.47 -10.29 13.64
C HIS A 66 -4.51 -9.60 12.74
N SER A 67 -5.31 -10.41 12.04
CA SER A 67 -6.27 -9.93 11.02
C SER A 67 -7.29 -8.93 11.57
N HIS A 68 -7.60 -9.02 12.88
CA HIS A 68 -8.50 -8.13 13.63
C HIS A 68 -7.98 -6.70 13.80
N ILE A 69 -6.67 -6.48 13.68
CA ILE A 69 -6.08 -5.15 13.86
C ILE A 69 -6.33 -4.32 12.60
N GLN A 70 -6.98 -3.18 12.78
CA GLN A 70 -7.17 -2.21 11.73
C GLN A 70 -5.81 -1.68 11.22
N ARG A 71 -5.69 -1.50 9.90
CA ARG A 71 -4.42 -1.15 9.22
C ARG A 71 -4.63 0.12 8.41
N ILE A 72 -4.16 1.24 8.95
CA ILE A 72 -4.21 2.56 8.32
C ILE A 72 -2.78 2.99 7.99
N ILE A 73 -2.57 3.55 6.80
CA ILE A 73 -1.27 4.10 6.39
C ILE A 73 -1.38 5.61 6.21
N LEU A 74 -0.43 6.36 6.77
CA LEU A 74 -0.27 7.79 6.51
C LEU A 74 0.82 7.99 5.46
N ALA A 75 0.40 8.35 4.24
CA ALA A 75 1.25 8.73 3.13
C ALA A 75 1.60 10.23 3.18
N SER A 76 2.65 10.64 2.50
CA SER A 76 3.18 12.01 2.45
C SER A 76 2.28 12.92 1.62
N ASP A 77 1.82 12.42 0.47
CA ASP A 77 0.91 13.11 -0.44
C ASP A 77 -0.11 12.13 -1.07
N GLU A 78 -0.95 12.65 -1.97
CA GLU A 78 -1.95 11.85 -2.69
C GLU A 78 -1.32 10.84 -3.66
N MET A 79 -0.13 11.14 -4.20
CA MET A 79 0.55 10.27 -5.17
C MET A 79 1.14 9.05 -4.46
N GLU A 80 1.80 9.24 -3.32
CA GLU A 80 2.24 8.16 -2.44
C GLU A 80 1.04 7.37 -1.90
N ALA A 81 -0.05 8.04 -1.53
CA ALA A 81 -1.27 7.34 -1.09
C ALA A 81 -1.81 6.41 -2.19
N ARG A 82 -1.82 6.88 -3.44
CA ARG A 82 -2.23 6.10 -4.61
C ARG A 82 -1.28 4.95 -4.88
N LEU A 83 0.03 5.20 -4.85
CA LEU A 83 1.06 4.18 -5.04
C LEU A 83 0.84 3.03 -4.03
N ILE A 84 0.82 3.34 -2.74
CA ILE A 84 0.66 2.34 -1.67
C ILE A 84 -0.65 1.58 -1.78
N SER A 85 -1.74 2.26 -2.14
CA SER A 85 -3.04 1.60 -2.34
C SER A 85 -3.01 0.55 -3.46
N HIS A 86 -2.25 0.76 -4.53
CA HIS A 86 -2.15 -0.19 -5.64
C HIS A 86 -1.14 -1.31 -5.39
N LEU A 87 -0.05 -1.01 -4.68
CA LEU A 87 1.00 -1.99 -4.43
C LEU A 87 0.74 -2.84 -3.19
N SER A 88 -0.21 -2.45 -2.32
CA SER A 88 -0.50 -3.20 -1.11
C SER A 88 -1.01 -4.60 -1.42
N PRO A 89 -0.32 -5.66 -0.94
CA PRO A 89 -0.69 -7.05 -1.20
C PRO A 89 -1.91 -7.49 -0.38
N SER A 90 -2.21 -6.78 0.71
CA SER A 90 -3.29 -7.08 1.65
C SER A 90 -4.28 -5.92 1.70
N ARG A 91 -5.54 -6.23 2.04
CA ARG A 91 -6.57 -5.21 2.21
C ARG A 91 -6.19 -4.27 3.37
N LEU A 92 -5.95 -3.01 3.01
CA LEU A 92 -5.79 -1.91 3.94
C LEU A 92 -7.17 -1.42 4.37
N HIS A 93 -7.27 -0.90 5.58
CA HIS A 93 -8.48 -0.24 6.05
C HIS A 93 -8.55 1.20 5.55
N GLY A 94 -7.40 1.87 5.37
CA GLY A 94 -7.32 3.18 4.75
C GLY A 94 -5.89 3.62 4.45
N VAL A 95 -5.72 4.48 3.44
CA VAL A 95 -4.48 5.21 3.17
C VAL A 95 -4.83 6.69 3.14
N VAL A 96 -4.21 7.45 4.01
CA VAL A 96 -4.54 8.85 4.29
C VAL A 96 -3.33 9.72 3.97
N SER A 97 -3.55 10.84 3.28
CA SER A 97 -2.46 11.77 2.95
C SER A 97 -2.20 12.76 4.10
N LYS A 98 -0.93 12.93 4.46
CA LYS A 98 -0.44 13.95 5.39
C LYS A 98 -0.48 15.36 4.81
N SER A 99 -0.65 15.50 3.49
CA SER A 99 -0.80 16.79 2.81
C SER A 99 -2.20 17.40 3.00
N LEU A 100 -3.15 16.64 3.55
CA LEU A 100 -4.49 17.15 3.88
C LEU A 100 -4.43 18.21 4.98
N THR A 101 -5.44 19.08 5.03
CA THR A 101 -5.60 19.98 6.17
C THR A 101 -5.89 19.17 7.43
N LEU A 102 -5.54 19.71 8.61
CA LEU A 102 -5.73 19.04 9.88
C LEU A 102 -7.18 18.59 10.11
N GLU A 103 -8.15 19.43 9.73
CA GLU A 103 -9.58 19.14 9.82
C GLU A 103 -9.99 17.94 8.97
N HIS A 104 -9.54 17.88 7.70
CA HIS A 104 -9.85 16.75 6.82
C HIS A 104 -9.18 15.46 7.31
N LEU A 105 -7.94 15.55 7.76
CA LEU A 105 -7.20 14.43 8.31
C LEU A 105 -7.90 13.84 9.55
N GLN A 106 -8.32 14.72 10.47
CA GLN A 106 -9.06 14.34 11.67
C GLN A 106 -10.36 13.64 11.29
N LYS A 107 -11.13 14.20 10.35
CA LYS A 107 -12.38 13.61 9.88
C LYS A 107 -12.16 12.23 9.27
N GLU A 108 -11.15 12.06 8.42
CA GLU A 108 -10.81 10.76 7.84
C GLU A 108 -10.39 9.74 8.91
N LEU A 109 -9.55 10.13 9.87
CA LEU A 109 -9.15 9.24 10.96
C LEU A 109 -10.32 8.84 11.87
N VAL A 110 -11.22 9.76 12.19
CA VAL A 110 -12.44 9.47 12.96
C VAL A 110 -13.31 8.45 12.23
N VAL A 111 -13.52 8.65 10.92
CA VAL A 111 -14.29 7.71 10.09
C VAL A 111 -13.63 6.34 10.06
N LEU A 112 -12.32 6.27 9.81
CA LEU A 112 -11.60 5.01 9.78
C LEU A 112 -11.67 4.29 11.13
N LEU A 113 -11.31 4.96 12.23
CA LEU A 113 -11.26 4.34 13.56
C LEU A 113 -12.63 3.98 14.13
N GLY A 114 -13.70 4.69 13.72
CA GLY A 114 -15.07 4.41 14.17
C GLY A 114 -15.70 3.15 13.58
N GLU A 115 -15.17 2.63 12.46
CA GLU A 115 -15.72 1.45 11.76
C GLU A 115 -15.18 0.11 12.32
N THR A 116 -15.30 -0.10 13.63
CA THR A 116 -14.59 -1.19 14.35
C THR A 116 -15.25 -2.57 14.33
N LEU A 117 -16.41 -2.77 13.68
CA LEU A 117 -17.17 -4.04 13.78
C LEU A 117 -17.70 -4.62 12.46
N ARG A 118 -17.25 -4.11 11.32
CA ARG A 118 -17.39 -4.82 10.05
C ARG A 118 -16.00 -4.95 9.46
N ILE A 119 -15.54 -6.20 9.29
CA ILE A 119 -14.53 -6.52 8.26
C ILE A 119 -14.98 -5.75 7.04
N ASN A 120 -14.19 -4.74 6.68
CA ASN A 120 -14.77 -3.57 6.05
C ASN A 120 -15.22 -3.86 4.63
N ASP A 121 -16.46 -4.32 4.45
CA ASP A 121 -17.19 -4.26 3.19
C ASP A 121 -17.55 -2.82 2.79
N ASN A 122 -17.01 -1.77 3.46
CA ASN A 122 -16.72 -0.50 2.79
C ASN A 122 -15.55 -0.65 1.82
N MET A 123 -15.82 -1.47 0.80
CA MET A 123 -15.44 -1.17 -0.57
C MET A 123 -15.93 0.22 -1.04
N LEU A 124 -16.68 0.98 -0.23
CA LEU A 124 -17.47 2.13 -0.67
C LEU A 124 -16.76 3.49 -0.64
N ASN A 125 -15.77 3.76 0.22
CA ASN A 125 -15.25 5.15 0.33
C ASN A 125 -13.86 5.39 -0.28
N HIS A 126 -12.94 4.42 -0.30
CA HIS A 126 -11.68 4.55 -1.04
C HIS A 126 -11.56 3.55 -2.21
N TRP A 127 -12.08 2.33 -2.05
CA TRP A 127 -12.02 1.33 -3.12
C TRP A 127 -12.97 1.67 -4.29
N TYR A 128 -14.16 2.22 -4.05
CA TYR A 128 -15.12 2.57 -5.11
C TYR A 128 -14.62 3.71 -6.03
N ARG A 129 -13.79 4.64 -5.52
CA ARG A 129 -13.05 5.59 -6.38
C ARG A 129 -11.91 4.94 -7.17
N SER A 130 -11.52 3.71 -6.83
CA SER A 130 -10.33 3.00 -7.36
C SER A 130 -10.63 1.77 -8.23
N GLN A 131 -11.89 1.32 -8.35
CA GLN A 131 -12.21 0.18 -9.24
C GLN A 131 -11.84 0.45 -10.71
N ASN A 132 -11.83 1.72 -11.13
CA ASN A 132 -11.32 2.16 -12.45
C ASN A 132 -9.80 2.41 -12.49
N ARG A 133 -9.06 2.05 -11.44
CA ARG A 133 -7.62 2.40 -11.27
C ARG A 133 -6.72 1.21 -10.99
N MET A 134 -7.27 0.02 -10.70
CA MET A 134 -6.45 -1.19 -10.56
C MET A 134 -5.57 -1.42 -11.80
N LEU A 135 -4.35 -1.87 -11.56
CA LEU A 135 -3.46 -2.28 -12.64
C LEU A 135 -4.10 -3.45 -13.39
N SER A 136 -4.23 -3.32 -14.71
CA SER A 136 -4.67 -4.42 -15.56
C SER A 136 -3.66 -5.56 -15.53
N PRO A 137 -4.06 -6.81 -15.86
CA PRO A 137 -3.12 -7.93 -15.95
C PRO A 137 -1.93 -7.62 -16.87
N THR A 138 -2.18 -6.92 -17.98
CA THR A 138 -1.15 -6.47 -18.94
C THR A 138 -0.23 -5.42 -18.35
N GLU A 139 -0.76 -4.40 -17.68
CA GLU A 139 0.05 -3.37 -17.00
C GLU A 139 0.95 -4.02 -15.95
N ARG A 140 0.40 -4.94 -15.15
CA ARG A 140 1.17 -5.68 -14.14
C ARG A 140 2.23 -6.56 -14.77
N ALA A 141 1.97 -7.18 -15.93
CA ALA A 141 2.97 -7.96 -16.66
C ALA A 141 4.11 -7.09 -17.19
N ILE A 142 3.79 -5.91 -17.75
CA ILE A 142 4.78 -4.94 -18.21
C ILE A 142 5.70 -4.52 -17.05
N LEU A 143 5.14 -4.18 -15.89
CA LEU A 143 5.94 -3.83 -14.71
C LEU A 143 6.91 -4.95 -14.29
N ARG A 144 6.45 -6.21 -14.31
CA ARG A 144 7.33 -7.36 -14.01
C ARG A 144 8.48 -7.47 -15.01
N TYR A 145 8.22 -7.38 -16.30
CA TYR A 145 9.31 -7.42 -17.28
C TYR A 145 10.27 -6.24 -17.14
N MET A 146 9.76 -5.04 -16.88
CA MET A 146 10.58 -3.87 -16.61
C MET A 146 11.49 -4.07 -15.38
N SER A 147 10.97 -4.64 -14.29
CA SER A 147 11.78 -4.97 -13.11
C SER A 147 12.86 -6.01 -13.37
N CYS A 148 12.69 -6.84 -14.42
CA CYS A 148 13.70 -7.79 -14.89
C CYS A 148 14.69 -7.17 -15.90
N GLY A 149 14.58 -5.87 -16.20
CA GLY A 149 15.49 -5.16 -17.10
C GLY A 149 15.11 -5.20 -18.58
N TYR A 150 13.94 -5.71 -18.94
CA TYR A 150 13.51 -5.78 -20.34
C TYR A 150 13.14 -4.39 -20.89
N SER A 151 13.55 -4.11 -22.12
CA SER A 151 13.16 -2.93 -22.87
C SER A 151 11.76 -3.06 -23.48
N ILE A 152 11.14 -1.93 -23.84
CA ILE A 152 9.78 -1.93 -24.41
C ILE A 152 9.64 -2.78 -25.69
N PRO A 153 10.60 -2.81 -26.62
CA PRO A 153 10.56 -3.73 -27.76
C PRO A 153 10.62 -5.21 -27.35
N GLU A 154 11.45 -5.57 -26.38
CA GLU A 154 11.55 -6.96 -25.89
C GLU A 154 10.26 -7.39 -25.18
N ILE A 155 9.66 -6.50 -24.39
CA ILE A 155 8.35 -6.74 -23.76
C ILE A 155 7.27 -6.93 -24.82
N ALA A 156 7.29 -6.14 -25.89
CA ALA A 156 6.35 -6.25 -27.00
C ALA A 156 6.47 -7.60 -27.72
N ALA A 157 7.70 -8.06 -27.95
CA ALA A 157 7.95 -9.39 -28.50
C ALA A 157 7.45 -10.50 -27.56
N GLN A 158 7.77 -10.41 -26.26
CA GLN A 158 7.42 -11.42 -25.27
C GLN A 158 5.91 -11.52 -24.99
N LEU A 159 5.19 -10.41 -25.10
CA LEU A 159 3.73 -10.37 -24.94
C LEU A 159 2.98 -10.52 -26.27
N GLU A 160 3.68 -10.66 -27.39
CA GLU A 160 3.11 -10.72 -28.74
C GLU A 160 2.16 -9.54 -29.03
N ARG A 161 2.58 -8.32 -28.67
CA ARG A 161 1.79 -7.10 -28.84
C ARG A 161 2.56 -6.02 -29.59
N ASN A 162 1.81 -5.09 -30.18
CA ASN A 162 2.40 -3.92 -30.81
C ASN A 162 3.14 -3.04 -29.78
N ILE A 163 4.32 -2.54 -30.12
CA ILE A 163 5.13 -1.63 -29.29
C ILE A 163 4.31 -0.41 -28.82
N LYS A 164 3.45 0.16 -29.68
CA LYS A 164 2.58 1.29 -29.32
C LYS A 164 1.58 0.90 -28.22
N THR A 165 1.05 -0.32 -28.27
CA THR A 165 0.15 -0.86 -27.24
C THR A 165 0.87 -1.04 -25.91
N ILE A 166 2.10 -1.56 -25.92
CA ILE A 166 2.92 -1.67 -24.70
C ILE A 166 3.20 -0.28 -24.11
N ARG A 167 3.56 0.71 -24.93
CA ARG A 167 3.75 2.11 -24.48
C ARG A 167 2.49 2.71 -23.87
N ALA A 168 1.33 2.46 -24.47
CA ALA A 168 0.04 2.93 -23.94
C ALA A 168 -0.27 2.29 -22.57
N HIS A 169 -0.09 0.97 -22.43
CA HIS A 169 -0.28 0.32 -21.13
C HIS A 169 0.73 0.78 -20.08
N LYS A 170 2.00 1.00 -20.45
CA LYS A 170 2.99 1.62 -19.57
C LYS A 170 2.52 2.99 -19.08
N PHE A 171 2.04 3.84 -19.98
CA PHE A 171 1.50 5.15 -19.61
C PHE A 171 0.29 5.04 -18.68
N ASN A 172 -0.63 4.12 -18.96
CA ASN A 172 -1.78 3.86 -18.08
C ASN A 172 -1.34 3.39 -16.69
N ALA A 173 -0.31 2.52 -16.61
CA ALA A 173 0.26 2.10 -15.34
C ALA A 173 0.87 3.29 -14.57
N MET A 174 1.61 4.18 -15.26
CA MET A 174 2.16 5.41 -14.67
C MET A 174 1.07 6.29 -14.07
N VAL A 175 0.01 6.56 -14.83
CA VAL A 175 -1.15 7.36 -14.38
C VAL A 175 -1.85 6.73 -13.17
N LYS A 176 -2.06 5.40 -13.19
CA LYS A 176 -2.71 4.67 -12.09
C LYS A 176 -1.89 4.69 -10.81
N LEU A 177 -0.58 4.47 -10.94
CA LEU A 177 0.36 4.45 -9.81
C LEU A 177 0.72 5.85 -9.29
N GLY A 178 0.36 6.90 -10.02
CA GLY A 178 0.73 8.26 -9.65
C GLY A 178 2.24 8.50 -9.80
N VAL A 179 2.87 7.91 -10.82
CA VAL A 179 4.29 8.16 -11.13
C VAL A 179 4.39 8.81 -12.50
N SER A 180 5.37 9.70 -12.69
CA SER A 180 5.52 10.50 -13.91
C SER A 180 6.77 10.15 -14.72
N SER A 181 7.58 9.21 -14.27
CA SER A 181 8.86 8.86 -14.89
C SER A 181 9.09 7.35 -14.93
N ASP A 182 9.96 6.93 -15.85
CA ASP A 182 10.39 5.52 -15.96
C ASP A 182 11.11 5.04 -14.70
N VAL A 183 11.89 5.93 -14.08
CA VAL A 183 12.55 5.64 -12.79
C VAL A 183 11.51 5.39 -11.70
N GLY A 184 10.51 6.27 -11.57
CA GLY A 184 9.43 6.07 -10.59
C GLY A 184 8.58 4.84 -10.87
N LEU A 185 8.40 4.48 -12.14
CA LEU A 185 7.73 3.25 -12.54
C LEU A 185 8.54 1.99 -12.19
N LEU A 186 9.86 2.04 -12.37
CA LEU A 186 10.77 0.97 -11.97
C LEU A 186 10.81 0.81 -10.44
N ASP A 187 10.84 1.92 -9.69
CA ASP A 187 10.74 1.89 -8.23
C ASP A 187 9.42 1.26 -7.76
N ALA A 188 8.30 1.57 -8.42
CA ALA A 188 7.02 0.94 -8.13
C ALA A 188 7.01 -0.56 -8.48
N ALA A 189 7.63 -0.94 -9.60
CA ALA A 189 7.75 -2.33 -10.02
C ALA A 189 8.62 -3.15 -9.05
N ASP A 190 9.69 -2.56 -8.54
CA ASP A 190 10.57 -3.15 -7.54
C ASP A 190 9.83 -3.45 -6.23
N ILE A 191 8.98 -2.54 -5.77
CA ILE A 191 8.14 -2.77 -4.60
C ILE A 191 7.21 -3.98 -4.82
N LEU A 192 6.66 -4.15 -6.03
CA LEU A 192 5.79 -5.30 -6.36
C LEU A 192 6.54 -6.63 -6.39
N THR A 193 7.75 -6.66 -6.92
CA THR A 193 8.54 -7.90 -7.06
C THR A 193 9.17 -8.33 -5.75
N HIS A 194 9.57 -7.37 -4.91
CA HIS A 194 10.24 -7.65 -3.65
C HIS A 194 9.30 -7.85 -2.46
N LEU A 195 7.99 -7.84 -2.66
CA LEU A 195 7.04 -8.36 -1.70
C LEU A 195 7.17 -9.89 -1.71
N PRO A 196 7.70 -10.53 -0.63
CA PRO A 196 7.98 -11.96 -0.69
C PRO A 196 6.69 -12.70 -0.93
N ALA A 197 6.47 -13.26 -2.12
CA ALA A 197 5.42 -14.26 -2.29
C ALA A 197 5.79 -15.38 -1.33
N ARG A 198 5.07 -15.51 -0.21
CA ARG A 198 5.18 -16.75 0.54
C ARG A 198 4.60 -17.80 -0.38
N GLU A 199 5.47 -18.69 -0.85
CA GLU A 199 5.09 -19.82 -1.68
C GLU A 199 3.86 -20.49 -1.04
N PRO A 200 2.82 -20.84 -1.81
CA PRO A 200 1.82 -21.76 -1.30
C PRO A 200 2.57 -22.99 -0.77
N LEU A 201 2.04 -23.57 0.29
CA LEU A 201 2.59 -24.75 0.97
C LEU A 201 2.54 -25.97 0.02
N ASN A 202 3.28 -25.96 -1.08
CA ASN A 202 3.47 -27.06 -2.02
C ASN A 202 4.59 -26.74 -3.04
N PRO A 203 5.81 -27.29 -2.88
CA PRO A 203 6.94 -27.01 -3.77
C PRO A 203 6.88 -27.72 -5.14
N ALA A 204 5.73 -28.28 -5.54
CA ALA A 204 5.62 -29.10 -6.74
C ALA A 204 5.30 -28.34 -8.04
N LEU A 205 5.05 -27.03 -8.00
CA LEU A 205 4.63 -26.24 -9.19
C LEU A 205 5.38 -24.91 -9.31
N SER A 206 6.71 -24.93 -9.17
CA SER A 206 7.57 -23.79 -9.51
C SER A 206 8.23 -24.02 -10.88
N LYS A 207 7.44 -23.91 -11.95
CA LYS A 207 7.90 -23.39 -13.23
C LYS A 207 6.97 -22.25 -13.61
N PRO A 208 7.47 -21.03 -13.90
CA PRO A 208 6.65 -20.00 -14.49
C PRO A 208 6.38 -20.39 -15.95
N THR A 209 5.33 -21.19 -16.15
CA THR A 209 4.76 -21.44 -17.47
C THR A 209 3.74 -20.34 -17.73
N PHE A 210 4.10 -19.38 -18.57
CA PHE A 210 3.14 -18.49 -19.19
C PHE A 210 2.48 -19.28 -20.33
N LEU A 211 1.18 -19.58 -20.17
CA LEU A 211 0.28 -19.89 -21.29
C LEU A 211 -0.33 -18.60 -21.81
#